data_AF-A0A4Y2FC95-F1
#
_entry.id   AF-A0A4Y2FC95-F1
#
_cell.length_a   1.000
_cell.length_b   1.000
_cell.length_c   1.000
_cell.angle_alpha   90.00
_cell.angle_beta   90.00
_cell.angle_gamma   90.00
#
_symmetry.space_group_name_H-M   'P 1'
#
loop_
_entity.id
_entity.type
_entity.pdbx_description
1 polymer ?
#
loop_
_entity_poly.entity_id
_entity_poly.type
_entity_poly.pdbx_seq_one_letter_code
_entity_poly.pdbx_strand_id
1 'polypeptide(L)' 'MKFASSAETSKASDERRTLQQPQHEKLDKILYDWFLLKREEGIPISGPMLMEKARFFSEKLNTAKE' A
#
# COMPACT_ATOMS: atom_id res chain seq x y z
N MET A 1 -11.34 24.67 -33.95
CA MET A 1 -10.98 23.81 -32.80
C MET A 1 -9.88 22.87 -33.24
N LYS A 2 -8.68 22.93 -32.64
CA LYS A 2 -7.55 22.06 -32.95
C LYS A 2 -7.25 21.27 -31.67
N PHE A 3 -7.63 20.00 -31.63
CA PHE A 3 -7.31 19.12 -30.51
C PHE A 3 -5.93 18.53 -30.78
N ALA A 4 -4.94 18.83 -29.94
CA ALA A 4 -3.62 18.26 -30.06
C ALA A 4 -3.65 16.80 -29.58
N SER A 5 -3.62 15.86 -30.53
CA SER A 5 -3.16 14.49 -30.27
C SER A 5 -1.64 14.50 -30.27
N SER A 6 -1.03 14.38 -29.10
CA SER A 6 0.36 13.96 -29.00
C SER A 6 0.45 12.97 -27.84
N ALA A 7 0.21 11.71 -28.16
CA ALA A 7 0.47 10.59 -27.28
C ALA A 7 1.98 10.34 -27.29
N GLU A 8 2.73 11.14 -26.54
CA GLU A 8 4.19 11.03 -26.51
C GLU A 8 4.65 10.58 -25.12
N THR A 9 5.35 9.43 -25.15
CA THR A 9 6.26 8.87 -24.15
C THR A 9 5.66 8.05 -22.99
N SER A 10 5.70 6.73 -23.20
CA SER A 10 5.62 5.64 -22.20
C SER A 10 6.68 5.69 -21.09
N LYS A 11 7.46 6.77 -20.96
CA LYS A 11 8.41 7.01 -19.86
C LYS A 11 7.84 7.91 -18.77
N ALA A 12 6.86 8.75 -19.08
CA ALA A 12 6.20 9.63 -18.11
C ALA A 12 5.25 8.88 -17.16
N SER A 13 4.89 7.64 -17.50
CA SER A 13 4.10 6.75 -16.63
C SER A 13 4.91 6.08 -15.53
N ASP A 14 6.22 5.90 -15.72
CA ASP A 14 7.13 5.32 -14.71
C ASP A 14 7.47 6.34 -13.60
N GLU A 15 7.45 7.64 -13.92
CA GLU A 15 7.72 8.73 -12.99
C GLU A 15 6.45 9.36 -12.42
N ARG A 16 5.32 8.65 -12.37
CA ARG A 16 4.15 9.13 -11.61
C ARG A 16 4.43 8.97 -10.11
N ARG A 17 5.39 9.73 -9.60
CA ARG A 17 5.64 9.94 -8.18
C ARG A 17 4.37 10.58 -7.63
N THR A 18 3.62 9.86 -6.81
CA THR A 18 2.56 10.49 -6.02
C THR A 18 3.18 11.66 -5.27
N LEU A 19 2.60 12.85 -5.41
CA LEU A 19 3.09 14.08 -4.75
C LEU A 19 3.16 13.92 -3.22
N GLN A 20 2.42 12.97 -2.65
CA GLN A 20 2.49 12.56 -1.26
C GLN A 20 3.04 11.14 -1.13
N GLN A 21 3.99 10.99 -0.23
CA GLN A 21 4.41 9.69 0.27
C GLN A 21 3.39 9.20 1.32
N PRO A 22 3.05 7.90 1.34
CA PRO A 22 2.16 7.35 2.34
C PRO A 22 2.75 7.52 3.74
N GLN A 23 1.96 8.08 4.68
CA GLN A 23 2.40 8.39 6.04
C GLN A 23 2.86 7.15 6.83
N HIS A 24 2.37 5.97 6.45
CA HIS A 24 2.59 4.71 7.14
C HIS A 24 3.12 3.61 6.23
N GLU A 25 3.95 3.94 5.23
CA GLU A 25 4.47 3.00 4.22
C GLU A 25 5.03 1.69 4.81
N LYS A 26 5.75 1.77 5.93
CA LYS A 26 6.30 0.59 6.62
C LYS A 26 5.22 -0.31 7.19
N LEU A 27 4.17 0.28 7.78
CA LEU A 27 3.02 -0.45 8.31
C LEU A 27 2.25 -1.10 7.17
N ASP A 28 1.99 -0.34 6.11
CA ASP A 28 1.24 -0.79 4.94
C ASP A 28 1.93 -1.98 4.26
N LYS A 29 3.27 -1.93 4.16
CA LYS A 29 4.06 -3.03 3.61
C LYS A 29 3.95 -4.30 4.45
N ILE A 30 4.16 -4.21 5.76
CA ILE A 30 4.06 -5.38 6.68
C ILE A 30 2.65 -5.97 6.65
N LEU A 31 1.63 -5.11 6.63
CA LEU A 31 0.23 -5.52 6.60
C LEU A 31 -0.09 -6.24 5.28
N TYR A 32 0.42 -5.74 4.15
CA TYR A 32 0.23 -6.34 2.84
C TYR A 32 0.92 -7.71 2.72
N ASP A 33 2.18 -7.81 3.17
CA ASP A 33 2.92 -9.08 3.18
C ASP A 33 2.20 -10.14 4.03
N TRP A 34 1.68 -9.76 5.20
CA TRP A 34 0.86 -10.65 6.03
C TRP A 34 -0.44 -11.08 5.34
N PHE A 35 -1.11 -10.17 4.64
CA PHE A 35 -2.33 -10.48 3.90
C PHE A 35 -2.07 -11.47 2.76
N LEU A 36 -0.96 -11.33 2.04
CA LEU A 36 -0.56 -12.26 0.98
C LEU A 36 -0.34 -13.67 1.53
N LEU A 37 0.41 -13.81 2.62
CA LEU A 37 0.64 -15.10 3.27
C LEU A 37 -0.69 -15.79 3.62
N LYS A 38 -1.65 -15.03 4.15
CA LYS A 38 -2.97 -15.56 4.52
C LYS A 38 -3.84 -15.91 3.31
N ARG A 39 -3.71 -15.18 2.20
CA ARG A 39 -4.34 -15.54 0.93
C ARG A 39 -3.75 -16.82 0.33
N GLU A 40 -2.44 -17.02 0.43
CA GLU A 40 -1.78 -18.26 0.00
C GLU A 40 -2.21 -19.46 0.84
N GLU A 41 -2.45 -19.27 2.14
CA GLU A 41 -3.05 -20.28 3.02
C GLU A 41 -4.54 -20.57 2.69
N GLY A 42 -5.14 -19.83 1.75
CA GLY A 42 -6.55 -19.97 1.38
C GLY A 42 -7.53 -19.40 2.40
N ILE A 43 -7.06 -18.59 3.35
CA ILE A 43 -7.90 -17.99 4.39
C ILE A 43 -8.49 -16.68 3.86
N PRO A 44 -9.83 -16.56 3.75
CA PRO A 44 -10.45 -15.30 3.37
C PRO A 44 -10.31 -14.29 4.52
N ILE A 45 -9.57 -13.21 4.28
CA ILE A 45 -9.47 -12.09 5.22
C ILE A 45 -10.58 -11.08 4.91
N SER A 46 -11.42 -10.81 5.92
CA SER A 46 -12.41 -9.73 5.86
C SER A 46 -11.80 -8.37 6.19
N GLY A 47 -12.44 -7.29 5.73
CA GLY A 47 -12.01 -5.92 6.03
C GLY A 47 -11.80 -5.63 7.53
N PRO A 48 -12.72 -6.03 8.43
CA PRO A 48 -12.53 -5.86 9.87
C PRO A 48 -11.30 -6.59 10.44
N MET A 49 -11.01 -7.81 9.97
CA MET A 49 -9.81 -8.55 10.39
C MET A 49 -8.51 -7.84 9.96
N LEU A 50 -8.52 -7.28 8.74
CA LEU A 50 -7.40 -6.50 8.23
C LEU A 50 -7.17 -5.23 9.07
N MET A 51 -8.25 -4.55 9.48
CA MET A 51 -8.19 -3.38 10.37
C MET A 51 -7.66 -3.73 11.76
N GLU A 52 -8.11 -4.84 12.35
CA GLU A 52 -7.60 -5.31 13.65
C GLU A 52 -6.09 -5.60 13.57
N LYS A 53 -5.65 -6.26 12.50
CA LYS A 53 -4.23 -6.54 12.30
C LYS A 53 -3.39 -5.28 12.07
N ALA A 54 -3.94 -4.29 11.37
CA ALA A 54 -3.30 -2.99 11.19
C ALA A 54 -3.04 -2.30 12.54
N ARG A 55 -4.03 -2.31 13.45
CA ARG A 55 -3.86 -1.76 14.82
C ARG A 55 -2.76 -2.49 15.58
N PHE A 56 -2.79 -3.83 15.56
CA PHE A 56 -1.77 -4.65 16.21
C PHE A 56 -0.34 -4.32 15.73
N PHE A 57 -0.14 -4.18 14.41
CA PHE A 57 1.16 -3.82 13.88
C PHE A 57 1.54 -2.37 14.19
N SER A 58 0.57 -1.45 14.20
CA SER A 58 0.84 -0.05 14.55
C SER A 58 1.33 0.10 15.99
N GLU A 59 0.72 -0.62 16.93
CA GLU A 59 1.13 -0.65 18.33
C GLU A 59 2.53 -1.23 18.46
N LYS A 60 2.78 -2.39 17.83
CA LYS A 60 4.08 -3.08 17.90
C LYS A 60 5.23 -2.26 17.31
N LEU A 61 4.97 -1.49 16.25
CA LEU A 61 5.95 -0.59 15.64
C LEU A 61 6.20 0.66 16.50
N ASN A 62 5.19 1.14 17.24
CA ASN A 62 5.34 2.25 18.16
C ASN A 62 6.09 1.85 19.45
N THR A 63 5.88 0.64 19.97
CA THR A 63 6.63 0.12 21.13
C THR A 63 8.09 -0.19 20.82
N ALA A 64 8.46 -0.36 19.55
CA ALA A 64 9.84 -0.59 19.13
C ALA A 64 10.67 0.70 19.01
N LYS A 65 10.08 1.86 19.36
CA LYS A 65 10.71 3.19 19.29
C LYS A 65 11.11 3.75 20.66
N GLU A 66 11.05 2.94 21.72
CA GLU A 66 11.47 3.27 23.09
C GLU A 66 12.86 2.70 23.41
#